data_AF-A0A1G6I929-F1
#
_entry.id   AF-A0A1G6I929-F1
#
_cell.length_a   1.000
_cell.length_b   1.000
_cell.length_c   1.000
_cell.angle_alpha   90.00
_cell.angle_beta   90.00
_cell.angle_gamma   90.00
#
_symmetry.space_group_name_H-M   'P 1'
#
loop_
_entity.id
_entity.type
_entity.pdbx_description
1 polymer ?
#
loop_
_entity_poly.entity_id
_entity_poly.type
_entity_poly.pdbx_seq_one_letter_code
_entity_poly.pdbx_strand_id
1 'polypeptide(L)' 'MYYVIQDSEKYPLSILHEDQYFQWYNPLKKDHRVEFRGSMNQCYSYISRRERRQQPPII' A
#
# COMPACT_ATOMS: atom_id res chain seq x y z
N MET A 1 -1.05 7.35 12.29
CA MET A 1 -0.04 7.12 11.21
C MET A 1 -0.75 6.51 10.00
N TYR A 2 -0.17 6.42 8.79
CA TYR A 2 -0.78 5.73 7.64
C TYR A 2 0.08 4.58 7.12
N TYR A 3 -0.59 3.56 6.59
CA TYR A 3 0.00 2.34 6.07
C TYR A 3 -0.40 2.16 4.61
N VAL A 4 0.57 1.88 3.75
CA VAL A 4 0.33 1.38 2.38
C VAL A 4 0.38 -0.13 2.44
N ILE A 5 -0.74 -0.77 2.12
CA ILE A 5 -0.88 -2.22 2.13
C ILE A 5 -1.13 -2.75 0.72
N GLN A 6 -0.54 -3.91 0.45
CA GLN A 6 -0.86 -4.75 -0.70
C GLN A 6 -1.64 -5.95 -0.16
N ASP A 7 -2.96 -5.96 -0.37
CA ASP A 7 -3.84 -7.04 0.13
C ASP A 7 -3.67 -8.33 -0.69
N SER A 8 -3.51 -8.18 -2.00
CA SER A 8 -3.18 -9.28 -2.91
C SER A 8 -2.54 -8.72 -4.17
N GLU A 9 -1.69 -9.51 -4.84
CA GLU A 9 -1.00 -9.09 -6.06
C GLU A 9 -1.95 -8.66 -7.19
N LYS A 10 -3.21 -9.09 -7.13
CA LYS A 10 -4.25 -8.76 -8.11
C LYS A 10 -4.93 -7.41 -7.88
N TYR A 11 -4.76 -6.81 -6.70
CA TYR A 11 -5.46 -5.59 -6.32
C TYR A 11 -4.51 -4.40 -6.18
N PRO A 12 -5.01 -3.17 -6.41
CA PRO A 12 -4.22 -1.97 -6.19
C PRO A 12 -3.86 -1.81 -4.70
N LEU A 13 -2.81 -1.01 -4.46
CA LEU A 13 -2.40 -0.66 -3.11
C LEU A 13 -3.49 0.15 -2.41
N SER A 14 -3.73 -0.16 -1.14
CA SER A 14 -4.65 0.59 -0.30
C SER A 14 -3.87 1.40 0.74
N ILE A 15 -4.34 2.62 1.01
CA ILE A 15 -3.84 3.44 2.12
C ILE A 15 -4.84 3.35 3.26
N LEU A 16 -4.40 2.88 4.42
CA LEU A 16 -5.21 2.82 5.63
C LEU A 16 -4.64 3.74 6.70
N HIS A 17 -5.51 4.42 7.46
CA HIS A 17 -5.11 5.00 8.73
C HIS A 17 -4.76 3.88 9.72
N GLU A 18 -3.90 4.16 10.68
CA GLU A 18 -3.43 3.23 11.71
C GLU A 18 -4.56 2.48 12.42
N ASP A 19 -5.60 3.18 12.87
CA ASP A 19 -6.74 2.54 13.54
C ASP A 19 -7.49 1.57 12.60
N GLN A 20 -7.64 1.94 11.33
CA GLN A 20 -8.27 1.09 10.32
C GLN A 20 -7.39 -0.11 9.98
N TYR A 21 -6.08 0.10 9.92
CA TYR A 21 -5.12 -0.97 9.68
C TYR A 21 -5.19 -2.02 10.78
N PHE A 22 -5.24 -1.63 12.06
CA PHE A 22 -5.35 -2.60 13.16
C PHE A 22 -6.68 -3.35 13.21
N GLN A 23 -7.77 -2.73 12.76
CA GLN A 23 -9.06 -3.42 12.62
C GLN A 23 -9.07 -4.40 11.44
N TRP A 24 -8.40 -4.04 10.35
CA TRP A 24 -8.32 -4.86 9.14
C TRP A 24 -7.27 -5.98 9.26
N TYR A 25 -6.19 -5.75 10.02
CA TYR A 25 -5.06 -6.65 10.15
C TYR A 25 -5.50 -7.99 10.75
N ASN A 26 -5.30 -9.06 9.98
CA ASN A 26 -5.54 -10.41 10.42
C ASN A 26 -4.24 -11.23 10.34
N PRO A 27 -3.63 -11.60 11.47
CA PRO A 27 -2.36 -12.34 11.48
C PRO A 27 -2.45 -13.73 10.85
N LEU A 28 -3.65 -14.28 10.67
CA LEU A 28 -3.87 -15.56 10.00
C LEU A 28 -3.91 -15.44 8.47
N LYS A 29 -4.12 -14.22 7.94
CA LYS A 29 -4.21 -13.95 6.51
C LYS A 29 -2.81 -13.69 5.95
N LYS A 30 -2.27 -14.61 5.16
CA LYS A 30 -0.87 -14.57 4.67
C LYS A 30 -0.66 -13.77 3.36
N ASP A 31 -1.74 -13.32 2.73
CA ASP A 31 -1.70 -12.70 1.40
C ASP A 31 -1.41 -11.19 1.44
N HIS A 32 -1.47 -10.57 2.62
CA HIS A 32 -1.23 -9.14 2.73
C HIS A 32 0.20 -8.77 3.15
N ARG A 33 0.71 -7.67 2.59
CA ARG A 33 2.02 -7.09 2.92
C ARG A 33 1.93 -5.59 3.16
N VAL A 34 2.65 -5.10 4.16
CA VAL A 34 2.87 -3.66 4.36
C VAL A 34 4.04 -3.23 3.47
N GLU A 35 3.79 -2.28 2.58
CA GLU A 35 4.77 -1.76 1.63
C GLU A 35 5.50 -0.53 2.18
N PHE A 36 4.77 0.32 2.90
CA PHE A 36 5.26 1.60 3.39
C PHE A 36 4.44 2.08 4.58
N ARG A 37 5.04 2.88 5.47
CA ARG A 37 4.34 3.60 6.56
C ARG A 37 4.83 5.04 6.66
N GLY A 38 3.94 5.97 6.96
CA GLY A 38 4.30 7.39 7.10
C GLY A 38 3.10 8.31 7.26
N SER A 39 3.28 9.58 6.91
CA SER A 39 2.17 10.53 6.78
C SER A 39 1.37 10.24 5.50
N MET A 40 0.13 10.71 5.44
CA MET A 40 -0.75 10.51 4.28
C MET A 40 -0.11 10.99 2.97
N ASN A 41 0.53 12.16 2.98
CA ASN A 41 1.24 12.72 1.82
C ASN A 41 2.43 11.85 1.39
N GLN A 42 3.15 11.25 2.34
CA GLN A 42 4.25 10.32 2.04
C GLN A 42 3.72 9.02 1.42
N CYS A 43 2.58 8.50 1.88
CA CYS A 43 1.93 7.32 1.31
C CYS A 43 1.49 7.56 -0.14
N TYR A 44 0.83 8.69 -0.44
CA TYR A 44 0.49 9.05 -1.82
C TYR A 44 1.73 9.22 -2.71
N SER A 45 2.78 9.86 -2.17
CA SER A 45 4.05 10.01 -2.87
C SER A 45 4.70 8.66 -3.19
N TYR A 46 4.60 7.69 -2.28
CA TYR A 46 5.08 6.33 -2.49
C TYR A 46 4.32 5.62 -3.62
N ILE A 47 2.98 5.65 -3.60
CA ILE A 47 2.14 5.01 -4.62
C ILE A 47 2.44 5.62 -6.01
N SER A 48 2.43 6.95 -6.12
CA SER A 48 2.72 7.65 -7.38
C SER A 48 4.11 7.31 -7.96
N ARG A 49 5.12 7.12 -7.09
CA ARG A 49 6.47 6.71 -7.54
C ARG A 49 6.48 5.25 -8.00
N ARG A 50 5.72 4.37 -7.36
CA ARG A 50 5.63 2.96 -7.72
C ARG A 50 4.90 2.76 -9.04
N GLU A 51 3.77 3.43 -9.25
CA GLU A 51 3.02 3.36 -10.52
C GLU A 51 3.86 3.84 -11.70
N ARG A 52 4.62 4.93 -11.52
CA ARG A 52 5.57 5.42 -12.54
C ARG A 52 6.69 4.43 -12.86
N ARG A 53 7.10 3.59 -11.91
CA ARG A 53 8.11 2.54 -12.14
C ARG A 53 7.53 1.28 -12.80
N GLN A 54 6.21 1.09 -12.73
CA GLN A 54 5.53 -0.07 -13.31
C GLN A 54 5.03 0.17 -14.74
N GLN A 55 5.05 1.41 -15.24
CA GLN A 55 4.80 1.67 -16.66
C GLN A 55 6.02 1.18 -17.47
N PRO A 56 5.84 0.22 -18.41
CA PRO A 56 6.88 -0.07 -19.38
C PRO A 56 7.14 1.20 -20.21
N PRO A 57 8.39 1.46 -20.63
CA PRO A 57 8.67 2.59 -21.50
C PRO A 57 7.77 2.47 -22.74
N ILE A 58 7.03 3.54 -23.04
CA ILE A 58 6.32 3.67 -24.30
C ILE A 58 7.43 3.91 -25.33
N ILE A 59 7.74 2.87 -26.12
CA ILE A 59 8.66 2.93 -27.27
C ILE A 59 7.82 3.12 -28.52
#